data_AF-B1XTJ6-F1
#
_entry.id   AF-B1XTJ6-F1
#
_cell.length_a   1.000
_cell.length_b   1.000
_cell.length_c   1.000
_cell.angle_alpha   90.00
_cell.angle_beta   90.00
_cell.angle_gamma   90.00
#
_symmetry.space_group_name_H-M   'P 1'
#
loop_
_entity.id
_entity.type
_entity.pdbx_description
1 polymer ?
#
loop_
_entity_poly.entity_id
_entity_poly.type
_entity_poly.pdbx_seq_one_letter_code
_entity_poly.pdbx_strand_id
1 'polypeptide(L)'
;MGGIDKGLIPFHGKPLIEAAIAKLKPQVQTILINANRNITKYATYGYPVIMDETPDFSGPLAGFSVGLKAYKTPYLLTAPCDSPLFPNNLAEQLIAEMERGDFQLVYASSNEADDKVWAQPVFCLMRSNLQESLEQFLQKGDLKKRHFVKPQFMRMS
;
A
#
# COMPACT_ATOMS: atom_id res chain seq x y z
N MET A 1 20.03 -9.29 -4.19
CA MET A 1 20.37 -9.76 -2.82
C MET A 1 19.08 -10.03 -2.07
N GLY A 2 18.73 -11.29 -1.83
CA GLY A 2 17.57 -11.66 -1.01
C GLY A 2 16.82 -12.90 -1.49
N GLY A 3 16.10 -12.84 -2.61
CA GLY A 3 15.27 -13.95 -3.13
C GLY A 3 14.07 -14.33 -2.25
N ILE A 4 14.16 -14.08 -0.94
CA ILE A 4 13.16 -14.36 0.07
C ILE A 4 12.06 -13.31 -0.03
N ASP A 5 10.85 -13.82 -0.05
CA ASP A 5 9.64 -13.04 -0.01
C ASP A 5 9.31 -12.69 1.43
N LYS A 6 9.57 -11.44 1.81
CA LYS A 6 9.50 -11.01 3.21
C LYS A 6 8.12 -11.22 3.82
N GLY A 7 7.05 -11.07 3.03
CA GLY A 7 5.68 -11.33 3.49
C GLY A 7 5.45 -12.78 3.96
N LEU A 8 6.25 -13.73 3.46
CA LEU A 8 6.18 -15.14 3.82
C LEU A 8 7.17 -15.54 4.93
N ILE A 9 7.95 -14.60 5.46
CA ILE A 9 8.86 -14.86 6.59
C ILE A 9 8.01 -15.10 7.84
N PRO A 10 8.26 -16.18 8.60
CA PRO A 10 7.61 -16.42 9.88
C PRO A 10 7.93 -15.32 10.92
N PHE A 11 6.89 -14.83 11.57
CA PHE A 11 6.89 -13.89 12.67
C PHE A 11 5.90 -14.39 13.73
N HIS A 12 6.38 -14.64 14.96
CA HIS A 12 5.61 -15.34 16.00
C HIS A 12 4.96 -16.66 15.54
N GLY A 13 5.68 -17.43 14.70
CA GLY A 13 5.22 -18.73 14.21
C GLY A 13 4.24 -18.67 13.03
N LYS A 14 3.91 -17.47 12.51
CA LYS A 14 3.04 -17.29 11.35
C LYS A 14 3.67 -16.34 10.31
N PRO A 15 3.46 -16.52 9.00
CA PRO A 15 3.91 -15.57 7.99
C PRO A 15 3.46 -14.12 8.28
N LEU A 16 4.34 -13.14 8.05
CA LEU A 16 4.05 -11.71 8.29
C LEU A 16 2.77 -11.22 7.59
N ILE A 17 2.47 -11.75 6.39
CA ILE A 17 1.26 -11.41 5.66
C ILE A 17 -0.03 -11.78 6.43
N GLU A 18 -0.03 -12.85 7.23
CA GLU A 18 -1.20 -13.21 8.03
C GLU A 18 -1.54 -12.13 9.05
N ALA A 19 -0.52 -11.54 9.67
CA ALA A 19 -0.71 -10.44 10.61
C ALA A 19 -1.20 -9.16 9.90
N ALA A 20 -0.67 -8.87 8.70
CA ALA A 20 -1.14 -7.74 7.89
C ALA A 20 -2.61 -7.92 7.46
N ILE A 21 -2.98 -9.11 6.97
CA ILE A 21 -4.37 -9.45 6.60
C ILE A 21 -5.29 -9.33 7.81
N ALA A 22 -4.89 -9.87 8.97
CA ALA A 22 -5.72 -9.83 10.18
C ALA A 22 -6.02 -8.40 10.63
N LYS A 23 -5.06 -7.47 10.46
CA LYS A 23 -5.25 -6.04 10.77
C LYS A 23 -6.05 -5.28 9.73
N LEU A 24 -5.87 -5.57 8.43
CA LEU A 24 -6.59 -4.90 7.36
C LEU A 24 -8.06 -5.35 7.28
N LYS A 25 -8.33 -6.64 7.48
CA LYS A 25 -9.66 -7.24 7.30
C LYS A 25 -10.81 -6.50 8.01
N PRO A 26 -10.70 -6.05 9.27
CA PRO A 26 -11.78 -5.29 9.91
C PRO A 26 -11.90 -3.83 9.40
N GLN A 27 -10.91 -3.32 8.66
CA GLN A 27 -10.83 -1.92 8.23
C GLN A 27 -11.28 -1.70 6.78
N VAL A 28 -11.42 -2.76 5.97
CA VAL A 28 -11.74 -2.67 4.54
C VAL A 28 -12.79 -3.69 4.12
N GLN A 29 -13.55 -3.41 3.06
CA GLN A 29 -14.56 -4.36 2.55
C GLN A 29 -13.94 -5.50 1.74
N THR A 30 -12.85 -5.23 1.02
CA THR A 30 -12.21 -6.18 0.10
C THR A 30 -10.69 -6.10 0.27
N ILE A 31 -10.02 -7.26 0.18
CA ILE A 31 -8.55 -7.37 0.23
C ILE A 31 -8.04 -7.96 -1.09
N LEU A 32 -6.89 -7.45 -1.51
CA LEU A 32 -6.11 -7.90 -2.66
C LEU A 32 -4.66 -8.09 -2.23
N ILE A 33 -3.98 -9.06 -2.83
CA ILE A 33 -2.55 -9.27 -2.62
C ILE A 33 -1.83 -8.89 -3.92
N ASN A 34 -1.01 -7.84 -3.88
CA ASN A 34 -0.11 -7.52 -4.98
C ASN A 34 1.22 -8.25 -4.79
N ALA A 35 1.56 -9.16 -5.72
CA ALA A 35 2.78 -9.95 -5.66
C ALA A 35 3.24 -10.36 -7.07
N ASN A 36 4.55 -10.30 -7.32
CA ASN A 36 5.17 -10.71 -8.59
C ASN A 36 5.88 -12.08 -8.50
N ARG A 37 5.75 -12.76 -7.36
CA ARG A 37 6.37 -14.07 -7.06
C ARG A 37 5.54 -14.80 -6.02
N ASN A 38 5.77 -16.11 -5.88
CA ASN A 38 5.04 -16.97 -4.92
C ASN A 38 3.51 -16.89 -5.05
N ILE A 39 2.99 -16.66 -6.27
CA ILE A 39 1.57 -16.41 -6.53
C ILE A 39 0.67 -17.50 -5.94
N THR A 40 1.01 -18.77 -6.18
CA THR A 40 0.25 -19.91 -5.65
C THR A 40 0.23 -19.95 -4.12
N LYS A 41 1.33 -19.54 -3.45
CA LYS A 41 1.37 -19.47 -1.98
C LYS A 41 0.52 -18.32 -1.46
N TYR A 42 0.53 -17.17 -2.13
CA TYR A 42 -0.33 -16.06 -1.73
C TYR A 42 -1.81 -16.34 -1.98
N ALA A 43 -2.14 -17.09 -3.03
CA ALA A 43 -3.51 -17.48 -3.34
C ALA A 43 -4.13 -18.39 -2.26
N THR A 44 -3.35 -19.12 -1.47
CA THR A 44 -3.88 -19.98 -0.40
C THR A 44 -4.54 -19.19 0.73
N TYR A 45 -4.27 -17.88 0.84
CA TYR A 45 -4.94 -17.00 1.81
C TYR A 45 -6.38 -16.63 1.41
N GLY A 46 -6.85 -17.04 0.23
CA GLY A 46 -8.24 -16.85 -0.21
C GLY A 46 -8.54 -15.44 -0.76
N TYR A 47 -7.51 -14.67 -1.09
CA TYR A 47 -7.66 -13.34 -1.71
C TYR A 47 -7.12 -13.35 -3.15
N PRO A 48 -7.68 -12.52 -4.05
CA PRO A 48 -7.15 -12.40 -5.39
C PRO A 48 -5.70 -11.89 -5.35
N VAL A 49 -4.83 -12.53 -6.13
CA VAL A 49 -3.43 -12.15 -6.28
C VAL A 49 -3.25 -11.45 -7.62
N ILE A 50 -2.82 -10.19 -7.59
CA ILE A 50 -2.60 -9.37 -8.78
C ILE A 50 -1.09 -9.12 -8.97
N MET A 51 -0.65 -9.24 -10.21
CA MET A 51 0.74 -8.96 -10.61
C MET A 51 0.82 -7.56 -11.21
N ASP A 52 2.00 -6.95 -11.14
CA ASP A 52 2.26 -5.70 -11.83
C ASP A 52 2.23 -5.92 -13.35
N GLU A 53 1.66 -4.96 -14.10
CA GLU A 53 1.49 -5.08 -15.55
C GLU A 53 2.81 -4.96 -16.33
N THR A 54 3.83 -4.31 -15.77
CA THR A 54 5.07 -4.00 -16.49
C THR A 54 6.28 -4.45 -15.68
N PRO A 55 7.07 -5.42 -16.17
CA PRO A 55 8.28 -5.90 -15.49
C PRO A 55 9.32 -4.78 -15.26
N ASP A 56 9.34 -3.79 -16.16
CA ASP A 56 10.28 -2.66 -16.12
C ASP A 56 9.87 -1.58 -15.11
N PHE A 57 8.61 -1.57 -14.65
CA PHE A 57 8.13 -0.70 -13.59
C PHE A 57 8.16 -1.46 -12.26
N SER A 58 9.27 -1.35 -11.55
CA SER A 58 9.39 -1.91 -10.21
C SER A 58 9.17 -0.85 -9.13
N GLY A 59 8.26 -1.13 -8.20
CA GLY A 59 8.05 -0.31 -7.00
C GLY A 59 6.58 -0.11 -6.64
N PRO A 60 6.30 0.56 -5.51
CA PRO A 60 4.95 0.69 -4.97
C PRO A 60 3.92 1.29 -5.94
N LEU A 61 4.34 2.21 -6.81
CA LEU A 61 3.44 2.85 -7.79
C LEU A 61 2.88 1.86 -8.82
N ALA A 62 3.64 0.83 -9.21
CA ALA A 62 3.14 -0.21 -10.11
C ALA A 62 2.01 -1.01 -9.42
N GLY A 63 2.22 -1.39 -8.16
CA GLY A 63 1.22 -2.02 -7.31
C GLY A 63 -0.03 -1.15 -7.11
N PHE A 64 0.14 0.16 -6.92
CA PHE A 64 -0.98 1.10 -6.79
C PHE A 64 -1.81 1.17 -8.07
N SER A 65 -1.15 1.21 -9.23
CA SER A 65 -1.81 1.24 -10.54
C SER A 65 -2.69 0.01 -10.75
N VAL A 66 -2.14 -1.20 -10.54
CA VAL A 66 -2.92 -2.42 -10.71
C VAL A 66 -4.02 -2.57 -9.65
N GLY A 67 -3.78 -2.08 -8.43
CA GLY A 67 -4.80 -2.04 -7.38
C GLY A 67 -5.99 -1.14 -7.73
N LEU A 68 -5.72 0.08 -8.22
CA LEU A 68 -6.75 1.03 -8.63
C LEU A 68 -7.55 0.53 -9.85
N LYS A 69 -6.90 -0.19 -10.76
CA LYS A 69 -7.55 -0.83 -11.91
C LYS A 69 -8.44 -2.02 -11.54
N ALA A 70 -8.01 -2.81 -10.56
CA ALA A 70 -8.65 -4.08 -10.23
C ALA A 70 -10.08 -3.90 -9.68
N TYR A 71 -10.31 -2.85 -8.87
CA TYR A 71 -11.61 -2.60 -8.26
C TYR A 71 -12.01 -1.12 -8.33
N LYS A 72 -13.24 -0.88 -8.75
CA LYS A 72 -13.85 0.46 -8.79
C LYS A 72 -14.48 0.84 -7.45
N THR A 73 -13.77 0.65 -6.35
CA THR A 73 -14.17 1.20 -5.05
C THR A 73 -13.80 2.68 -5.00
N PRO A 74 -14.46 3.52 -4.18
CA PRO A 74 -14.10 4.94 -4.08
C PRO A 74 -12.67 5.19 -3.57
N TYR A 75 -12.16 4.26 -2.77
CA TYR A 75 -10.86 4.34 -2.11
C TYR A 75 -10.06 3.06 -2.29
N LEU A 76 -8.73 3.21 -2.32
CA LEU A 76 -7.76 2.13 -2.22
C LEU A 76 -6.83 2.42 -1.03
N LEU A 77 -6.80 1.50 -0.06
CA LEU A 77 -5.83 1.49 1.03
C LEU A 77 -4.71 0.50 0.69
N THR A 78 -3.47 0.91 0.92
CA THR A 78 -2.29 0.05 0.75
C THR A 78 -1.56 -0.12 2.07
N ALA A 79 -1.00 -1.31 2.29
CA ALA A 79 -0.05 -1.58 3.36
C ALA A 79 0.92 -2.68 2.91
N PRO A 80 2.22 -2.58 3.26
CA PRO A 80 3.19 -3.61 2.97
C PRO A 80 2.94 -4.87 3.83
N CYS A 81 3.12 -6.04 3.25
CA CYS A 81 2.92 -7.33 3.92
C CYS A 81 4.00 -7.67 4.95
N ASP A 82 5.15 -6.98 4.95
CA ASP A 82 6.29 -7.25 5.82
C ASP A 82 6.36 -6.35 7.06
N SER A 83 5.49 -5.35 7.16
CA SER A 83 5.44 -4.40 8.29
C SER A 83 4.07 -4.41 8.98
N PRO A 84 3.63 -5.54 9.58
CA PRO A 84 2.26 -5.72 10.08
C PRO A 84 2.00 -5.01 11.41
N LEU A 85 2.86 -4.08 11.85
CA LEU A 85 2.74 -3.39 13.14
C LEU A 85 2.01 -2.04 13.06
N PHE A 86 1.23 -1.81 12.01
CA PHE A 86 0.36 -0.62 11.87
C PHE A 86 -0.89 -0.68 12.77
N PRO A 87 -1.56 0.45 13.06
CA PRO A 87 -2.69 0.50 13.99
C PRO A 87 -3.98 -0.10 13.40
N ASN A 88 -4.91 -0.48 14.28
CA ASN A 88 -6.20 -1.09 13.91
C ASN A 88 -7.23 -0.08 13.35
N ASN A 89 -6.90 1.20 13.37
CA ASN A 89 -7.71 2.31 12.85
C ASN A 89 -6.96 3.12 11.78
N LEU A 90 -5.99 2.50 11.10
CA LEU A 90 -5.24 3.13 10.00
C LEU A 90 -6.15 3.70 8.92
N ALA A 91 -7.16 2.94 8.49
CA ALA A 91 -8.09 3.38 7.45
C ALA A 91 -8.88 4.61 7.89
N GLU A 92 -9.45 4.57 9.10
CA GLU A 92 -10.22 5.68 9.69
C GLU A 92 -9.36 6.95 9.77
N GLN A 93 -8.14 6.81 10.27
CA GLN A 93 -7.18 7.90 10.40
C GLN A 93 -6.81 8.55 9.05
N LEU A 94 -6.54 7.74 8.03
CA LEU A 94 -6.21 8.25 6.69
C LEU A 94 -7.42 8.88 6.00
N ILE A 95 -8.63 8.33 6.20
CA ILE A 95 -9.88 8.90 5.66
C ILE A 95 -10.12 10.28 6.27
N ALA A 96 -10.03 10.40 7.60
CA ALA A 96 -10.26 11.67 8.29
C ALA A 96 -9.32 12.78 7.77
N GLU A 97 -8.04 12.45 7.55
CA GLU A 97 -7.07 13.38 6.99
C GLU A 97 -7.35 13.72 5.51
N MET A 98 -7.73 12.71 4.73
CA MET A 98 -8.10 12.89 3.32
C MET A 98 -9.30 13.84 3.18
N GLU A 99 -10.32 13.68 4.02
CA GLU A 99 -11.53 14.50 4.01
C GLU A 99 -11.26 15.91 4.53
N ARG A 100 -10.47 16.04 5.60
CA ARG A 100 -10.14 17.35 6.20
C ARG A 100 -9.50 18.31 5.22
N GLY A 101 -8.63 17.81 4.33
CA GLY A 101 -7.90 18.63 3.37
C GLY A 101 -8.30 18.45 1.92
N ASP A 102 -9.37 17.71 1.63
CA ASP A 102 -9.82 17.34 0.28
C ASP A 102 -8.67 16.77 -0.60
N PHE A 103 -7.89 15.87 -0.03
CA PHE A 103 -6.74 15.28 -0.71
C PHE A 103 -7.14 14.12 -1.61
N GLN A 104 -6.36 13.89 -2.67
CA GLN A 104 -6.50 12.73 -3.54
C GLN A 104 -5.67 11.52 -3.05
N LEU A 105 -4.63 11.80 -2.26
CA LEU A 105 -3.70 10.82 -1.72
C LEU A 105 -3.21 11.29 -0.34
N VAL A 106 -3.25 10.39 0.65
CA VAL A 106 -2.68 10.62 1.99
C VAL A 106 -1.88 9.40 2.38
N TYR A 107 -0.73 9.59 3.01
CA TYR A 107 0.05 8.48 3.55
C TYR A 107 0.47 8.71 5.00
N ALA A 108 0.78 7.60 5.66
CA ALA A 108 1.15 7.60 7.06
C ALA A 108 2.62 8.01 7.28
N SER A 109 2.93 8.48 8.47
CA SER A 109 4.28 8.85 8.89
C SER A 109 4.53 8.38 10.31
N SER A 110 5.75 7.96 10.59
CA SER A 110 6.19 7.52 11.92
C SER A 110 7.12 8.55 12.54
N ASN A 111 7.09 8.67 13.86
CA ASN A 111 8.08 9.43 14.63
C ASN A 111 9.20 8.49 15.10
N GLU A 112 10.45 8.92 14.96
CA GLU A 112 11.58 8.32 15.67
C GLU A 112 11.84 9.04 17.01
N ALA A 113 12.69 8.43 17.84
CA ALA A 113 13.05 8.93 19.17
C ALA A 113 13.59 10.37 19.20
N ASP A 114 14.14 10.85 18.07
CA ASP A 114 14.69 12.20 17.91
C ASP A 114 13.69 13.20 17.32
N ASP A 115 12.37 12.99 17.48
CA ASP A 115 11.27 13.77 16.87
C ASP A 115 11.31 13.85 15.33
N LYS A 116 12.13 12.99 14.70
CA LYS A 116 12.23 12.92 13.25
C LYS A 116 11.02 12.19 12.66
N VAL A 117 10.33 12.87 11.75
CA VAL A 117 9.19 12.31 11.01
C VAL A 117 9.69 11.58 9.77
N TRP A 118 9.31 10.32 9.62
CA TRP A 118 9.61 9.49 8.47
C TRP A 118 8.36 9.16 7.67
N ALA A 119 8.39 9.45 6.37
CA ALA A 119 7.33 9.09 5.44
C ALA A 119 7.19 7.57 5.32
N GLN A 120 5.96 7.07 5.37
CA GLN A 120 5.63 5.67 5.13
C GLN A 120 4.71 5.57 3.90
N PRO A 121 5.21 5.87 2.69
CA PRO A 121 4.38 6.06 1.49
C PRO A 121 3.65 4.80 1.01
N VAL A 122 4.04 3.63 1.51
CA VAL A 122 3.37 2.35 1.22
C VAL A 122 2.15 2.09 2.13
N PHE A 123 2.00 2.88 3.20
CA PHE A 123 0.78 2.97 4.02
C PHE A 123 -0.02 4.18 3.55
N CYS A 124 -0.84 3.97 2.51
CA CYS A 124 -1.39 5.06 1.72
C CYS A 124 -2.88 4.83 1.44
N LEU A 125 -3.66 5.89 1.47
CA LEU A 125 -5.03 5.93 1.01
C LEU A 125 -5.12 6.81 -0.24
N MET A 126 -5.74 6.28 -1.28
CA MET A 126 -5.91 6.95 -2.58
C MET A 126 -7.38 6.96 -2.98
N ARG A 127 -7.83 8.04 -3.63
CA ARG A 127 -9.11 8.08 -4.34
C ARG A 127 -8.99 7.37 -5.69
N SER A 128 -10.06 6.73 -6.14
CA SER A 128 -10.05 5.95 -7.39
C SER A 128 -9.88 6.78 -8.66
N ASN A 129 -10.28 8.04 -8.64
CA ASN A 129 -10.02 8.99 -9.73
C ASN A 129 -8.53 9.32 -9.95
N LEU A 130 -7.63 8.89 -9.06
CA LEU A 130 -6.19 9.01 -9.23
C LEU A 130 -5.62 8.00 -10.24
N GLN A 131 -6.41 7.01 -10.65
CA GLN A 131 -5.98 5.95 -11.56
C GLN A 131 -5.39 6.51 -12.86
N GLU A 132 -6.11 7.37 -13.57
CA GLU A 132 -5.70 7.88 -14.88
C GLU A 132 -4.42 8.72 -14.78
N SER A 133 -4.33 9.59 -13.76
CA SER A 133 -3.14 10.42 -13.56
C SER A 133 -1.91 9.58 -13.20
N LEU A 134 -2.10 8.49 -12.44
CA LEU A 134 -1.03 7.54 -12.10
C LEU A 134 -0.52 6.79 -13.33
N GLU A 135 -1.42 6.31 -14.17
CA GLU A 135 -1.06 5.62 -15.42
C GLU A 135 -0.24 6.54 -16.35
N GLN A 136 -0.71 7.78 -16.54
CA GLN A 136 0.01 8.78 -17.35
C GLN A 136 1.39 9.11 -16.77
N PHE A 137 1.53 9.15 -15.44
CA PHE A 137 2.82 9.37 -14.78
C PHE A 137 3.79 8.21 -15.01
N LEU A 138 3.31 6.98 -14.86
CA LEU A 138 4.11 5.76 -15.10
C LEU A 138 4.59 5.68 -16.55
N GLN A 139 3.72 5.97 -17.52
CA GLN A 139 4.06 5.95 -18.95
C GLN A 139 5.14 6.96 -19.35
N LYS A 140 5.21 8.10 -18.65
CA LYS A 140 6.26 9.12 -18.90
C LYS A 140 7.65 8.69 -18.42
N GLY A 141 7.78 7.55 -17.74
CA GLY A 141 9.06 7.05 -17.22
C GLY A 141 9.69 7.94 -16.14
N ASP A 142 8.91 8.87 -15.57
CA ASP A 142 9.36 9.93 -14.67
C ASP A 142 9.58 9.44 -13.22
N LEU A 143 9.85 8.13 -13.05
CA LEU A 143 10.04 7.44 -11.77
C LEU A 143 11.21 7.98 -10.93
N LYS A 144 12.14 8.75 -11.55
CA LYS A 144 13.23 9.45 -10.86
C LYS A 144 12.76 10.72 -10.13
N LYS A 145 11.61 11.29 -10.48
CA LYS A 145 11.03 12.44 -9.80
C LYS A 145 10.22 11.93 -8.60
N ARG A 146 10.76 12.13 -7.40
CA ARG A 146 10.28 11.57 -6.12
C ARG A 146 8.84 11.93 -5.70
N HIS A 147 8.05 12.62 -6.52
CA HIS A 147 6.75 13.17 -6.11
C HIS A 147 5.71 13.06 -7.22
N PHE A 148 5.04 11.90 -7.30
CA PHE A 148 3.85 11.70 -8.13
C PHE A 148 2.69 12.63 -7.69
N VAL A 149 2.53 12.80 -6.37
CA VAL A 149 1.60 13.77 -5.75
C VAL A 149 2.37 14.53 -4.67
N LYS A 150 1.97 15.78 -4.38
CA LYS A 150 2.52 16.52 -3.24
C LYS A 150 2.17 15.75 -1.96
N PRO A 151 3.16 15.27 -1.20
CA PRO A 151 2.90 14.46 -0.02
C PRO A 151 2.17 15.26 1.07
N GLN A 152 1.13 14.66 1.67
CA GLN A 152 0.59 15.10 2.96
C GLN A 152 0.77 14.00 3.99
N PHE A 153 1.35 14.38 5.14
CA PHE A 153 1.75 13.45 6.19
C PHE A 153 0.65 13.33 7.24
N MET A 154 0.26 12.10 7.54
CA MET A 154 -0.57 11.74 8.69
C MET A 154 0.31 11.10 9.76
N ARG A 155 0.26 11.60 11.00
CA ARG A 155 1.11 11.08 12.10
C ARG A 155 0.50 9.83 12.71
N MET A 156 1.24 8.73 12.70
CA MET A 156 0.91 7.51 13.45
C MET A 156 1.38 7.69 14.90
N SER A 157 0.44 7.78 15.84
CA SER A 157 0.69 7.78 17.29
C SER A 157 0.90 6.39 17.85
#